data_AF-A0A7V6U7H6-F1
#
_entry.id   AF-A0A7V6U7H6-F1
#
_cell.length_a   1.000
_cell.length_b   1.000
_cell.length_c   1.000
_cell.angle_alpha   90.00
_cell.angle_beta   90.00
_cell.angle_gamma   90.00
#
_symmetry.space_group_name_H-M   'P 1'
#
loop_
_entity.id
_entity.type
_entity.pdbx_description
1 polymer ?
#
loop_
_entity_poly.entity_id
_entity_poly.type
_entity_poly.pdbx_seq_one_letter_code
_entity_poly.pdbx_strand_id
1 'polypeptide(L)'
;DIQNQNDAASGQDAGSSYQEAIPISAGTFNGFLKAGDNEDYYSINLQKGQQINLKLTIPGNASFSISLLNPNRNSRGSSITQGNMKTLDYIADSTGTWYIKITRSSGEGEYQLSINAPDIHITQKPKLELSISNEGRGLISNLPIFVNESERGSEIDLDGDGILQEFEDQAMDFINPKFELDEDEDWLKHPEHHVVNFVRVFPYPDKENHKYVIFTYCITWSRDYGRTHLLGHDGDVERVIMAYEVISEGGKNLQLRYVFTSAHGGENDHSAVWDAWNRSCSTCGISLWPFDEEMCGQLVFENNILKLQISEDKHAIYPTKDCCEGVHLVHVKGVVFVMEDCVGGGTWRFNCYNAGEPDCYLIDDLDNPSSWKGLSEGKRTSLANLFPQEQVWSGNKSHPGKFCGGLTGEGSKSDLWEDSPDQIGNKLKSLPGSLTDKLR
;
A
#
# COMPACT_ATOMS: atom_id res chain seq x y z
N ASP A 1 -53.79 22.73 6.21
CA ASP A 1 -53.75 21.32 6.62
C ASP A 1 -52.44 21.11 7.34
N ILE A 2 -52.43 20.43 8.47
CA ILE A 2 -51.18 20.12 9.21
C ILE A 2 -50.36 19.14 8.36
N GLN A 3 -51.01 18.24 7.62
CA GLN A 3 -50.34 17.23 6.79
C GLN A 3 -49.62 17.76 5.54
N ASN A 4 -49.72 19.07 5.24
CA ASN A 4 -49.11 19.68 4.04
C ASN A 4 -47.89 20.55 4.37
N GLN A 5 -47.23 20.31 5.51
CA GLN A 5 -45.94 20.90 5.85
C GLN A 5 -44.79 20.19 5.10
N ASN A 6 -43.59 20.79 5.13
CA ASN A 6 -42.42 20.30 4.41
C ASN A 6 -41.19 20.38 5.31
N ASP A 7 -41.28 19.71 6.45
CA ASP A 7 -40.28 19.77 7.50
C ASP A 7 -39.04 19.00 7.08
N ALA A 8 -37.87 19.63 7.25
CA ALA A 8 -36.60 19.14 6.74
C ALA A 8 -36.60 18.78 5.24
N ALA A 9 -37.40 19.48 4.43
CA ALA A 9 -37.57 19.22 3.00
C ALA A 9 -38.04 17.78 2.66
N SER A 10 -38.74 17.13 3.60
CA SER A 10 -39.22 15.74 3.47
C SER A 10 -40.45 15.56 2.58
N GLY A 11 -41.11 16.65 2.20
CA GLY A 11 -42.41 16.66 1.51
C GLY A 11 -43.60 16.38 2.43
N GLN A 12 -43.39 16.33 3.75
CA GLN A 12 -44.43 16.06 4.75
C GLN A 12 -44.15 16.81 6.06
N ASP A 13 -45.15 16.75 6.95
CA ASP A 13 -45.09 17.19 8.34
C ASP A 13 -44.19 16.28 9.19
N ALA A 14 -43.40 16.87 10.10
CA ALA A 14 -42.70 16.11 11.12
C ALA A 14 -43.70 15.67 12.19
N GLY A 15 -44.11 14.41 12.17
CA GLY A 15 -45.23 13.98 13.01
C GLY A 15 -45.02 14.13 14.51
N SER A 16 -46.14 14.10 15.25
CA SER A 16 -46.22 14.36 16.70
C SER A 16 -45.75 13.21 17.61
N SER A 17 -45.08 12.20 17.04
CA SER A 17 -44.60 11.02 17.77
C SER A 17 -43.27 10.52 17.25
N TYR A 18 -42.54 9.76 18.08
CA TYR A 18 -41.24 9.21 17.68
C TYR A 18 -41.35 8.19 16.53
N GLN A 19 -42.50 7.53 16.35
CA GLN A 19 -42.77 6.63 15.22
C GLN A 19 -42.90 7.36 13.88
N GLU A 20 -43.27 8.64 13.94
CA GLU A 20 -43.46 9.52 12.79
C GLU A 20 -42.26 10.45 12.58
N ALA A 21 -41.17 10.22 13.33
CA ALA A 21 -40.00 11.07 13.31
C ALA A 21 -39.31 11.06 11.94
N ILE A 22 -39.03 12.24 11.39
CA ILE A 22 -38.30 12.37 10.12
C ILE A 22 -36.81 12.06 10.35
N PRO A 23 -36.21 11.09 9.64
CA PRO A 23 -34.78 10.84 9.71
C PRO A 23 -33.98 12.00 9.11
N ILE A 24 -32.99 12.49 9.85
CA ILE A 24 -32.14 13.61 9.45
C ILE A 24 -30.67 13.31 9.72
N SER A 25 -29.80 14.04 9.02
CA SER A 25 -28.35 14.05 9.24
C SER A 25 -27.91 15.40 9.83
N ALA A 26 -26.64 15.50 10.24
CA ALA A 26 -26.06 16.79 10.62
C ALA A 26 -26.19 17.79 9.46
N GLY A 27 -26.47 19.06 9.80
CA GLY A 27 -26.83 20.07 8.82
C GLY A 27 -27.78 21.12 9.38
N THR A 28 -28.30 21.98 8.51
CA THR A 28 -29.28 23.00 8.87
C THR A 28 -30.52 22.85 8.00
N PHE A 29 -31.69 22.81 8.63
CA PHE A 29 -32.96 22.65 7.94
C PHE A 29 -34.05 23.50 8.60
N ASN A 30 -35.09 23.76 7.83
CA ASN A 30 -36.27 24.47 8.28
C ASN A 30 -37.37 23.46 8.65
N GLY A 31 -38.18 23.83 9.62
CA GLY A 31 -39.46 23.20 9.89
C GLY A 31 -40.50 24.27 10.23
N PHE A 32 -41.76 23.88 10.29
CA PHE A 32 -42.86 24.78 10.58
C PHE A 32 -43.71 24.18 11.69
N LEU A 33 -44.12 24.99 12.66
CA LEU A 33 -45.12 24.58 13.65
C LEU A 33 -46.33 25.50 13.54
N LYS A 34 -47.49 24.93 13.20
CA LYS A 34 -48.74 25.68 13.02
C LYS A 34 -49.61 25.70 14.28
N ALA A 35 -50.51 26.68 14.44
CA ALA A 35 -51.58 26.55 15.41
C ALA A 35 -52.42 25.27 15.16
N GLY A 36 -52.38 24.34 16.12
CA GLY A 36 -53.01 23.02 16.02
C GLY A 36 -52.00 21.87 15.90
N ASP A 37 -50.76 22.19 15.53
CA ASP A 37 -49.61 21.30 15.45
C ASP A 37 -48.59 21.69 16.54
N ASN A 38 -48.40 20.81 17.52
CA ASN A 38 -47.68 21.13 18.75
C ASN A 38 -46.30 20.49 18.84
N GLU A 39 -45.98 19.50 18.03
CA GLU A 39 -44.78 18.69 18.20
C GLU A 39 -44.23 18.21 16.87
N ASP A 40 -42.94 18.48 16.64
CA ASP A 40 -42.18 17.90 15.54
C ASP A 40 -41.15 16.94 16.10
N TYR A 41 -41.11 15.71 15.56
CA TYR A 41 -40.08 14.74 15.87
C TYR A 41 -39.14 14.52 14.68
N TYR A 42 -37.85 14.48 15.01
CA TYR A 42 -36.78 14.07 14.11
C TYR A 42 -35.96 12.95 14.73
N SER A 43 -35.31 12.13 13.91
CA SER A 43 -34.42 11.06 14.36
C SER A 43 -33.03 11.16 13.75
N ILE A 44 -32.01 10.83 14.55
CA ILE A 44 -30.60 10.82 14.14
C ILE A 44 -29.88 9.65 14.84
N ASN A 45 -29.01 8.94 14.12
CA ASN A 45 -28.21 7.89 14.73
C ASN A 45 -26.94 8.47 15.34
N LEU A 46 -26.66 8.16 16.61
CA LEU A 46 -25.45 8.58 17.31
C LEU A 46 -24.72 7.38 17.92
N GLN A 47 -23.40 7.48 18.03
CA GLN A 47 -22.56 6.54 18.75
C GLN A 47 -22.34 6.99 20.20
N LYS A 48 -22.19 6.05 21.14
CA LYS A 48 -21.79 6.36 22.51
C LYS A 48 -20.46 7.13 22.50
N GLY A 49 -20.45 8.31 23.11
CA GLY A 49 -19.30 9.23 23.13
C GLY A 49 -19.38 10.35 22.09
N GLN A 50 -20.36 10.34 21.18
CA GLN A 50 -20.50 11.34 20.13
C GLN A 50 -21.11 12.61 20.71
N GLN A 51 -20.49 13.75 20.43
CA GLN A 51 -21.05 15.04 20.81
C GLN A 51 -22.10 15.47 19.78
N ILE A 52 -23.24 15.97 20.26
CA ILE A 52 -24.28 16.59 19.44
C ILE A 52 -24.60 17.98 19.99
N ASN A 53 -24.51 18.97 19.11
CA ASN A 53 -24.89 20.35 19.36
C ASN A 53 -26.11 20.69 18.49
N LEU A 54 -27.19 21.11 19.14
CA LEU A 54 -28.44 21.52 18.51
C LEU A 54 -28.64 23.01 18.72
N LYS A 55 -29.10 23.69 17.68
CA LYS A 55 -29.43 25.12 17.71
C LYS A 55 -30.76 25.35 17.00
N LEU A 56 -31.77 25.73 17.77
CA LEU A 56 -33.10 26.07 17.30
C LEU A 56 -33.25 27.60 17.26
N THR A 57 -33.64 28.14 16.10
CA THR A 57 -33.97 29.56 15.91
C THR A 57 -35.48 29.71 15.71
N ILE A 58 -36.12 30.50 16.56
CA ILE A 58 -37.57 30.60 16.72
C ILE A 58 -38.07 31.92 16.10
N PRO A 59 -39.26 31.95 15.46
CA PRO A 59 -39.85 33.19 14.98
C PRO A 59 -40.31 34.08 16.14
N GLY A 60 -40.20 35.41 16.00
CA GLY A 60 -40.35 36.35 17.11
C GLY A 60 -41.72 36.40 17.79
N ASN A 61 -42.75 35.85 17.17
CA ASN A 61 -44.13 35.76 17.69
C ASN A 61 -44.48 34.37 18.27
N ALA A 62 -43.51 33.45 18.38
CA ALA A 62 -43.75 32.08 18.83
C ALA A 62 -42.87 31.66 20.01
N SER A 63 -43.33 30.64 20.73
CA SER A 63 -42.61 30.03 21.85
C SER A 63 -42.43 28.55 21.59
N PHE A 64 -41.28 28.17 21.05
CA PHE A 64 -40.90 26.77 20.81
C PHE A 64 -39.81 26.32 21.78
N SER A 65 -39.75 25.03 22.10
CA SER A 65 -38.71 24.40 22.93
C SER A 65 -38.09 23.22 22.21
N ILE A 66 -36.83 22.91 22.53
CA ILE A 66 -36.09 21.76 21.99
C ILE A 66 -35.69 20.80 23.11
N SER A 67 -35.87 19.51 22.87
CA SER A 67 -35.43 18.41 23.74
C SER A 67 -34.73 17.33 22.94
N LEU A 68 -33.72 16.68 23.53
CA LEU A 68 -33.03 15.53 22.98
C LEU A 68 -33.44 14.29 23.77
N LEU A 69 -33.91 13.24 23.10
CA LEU A 69 -34.34 11.98 23.68
C LEU A 69 -33.37 10.87 23.27
N ASN A 70 -32.91 10.08 24.24
CA ASN A 70 -32.03 8.94 23.95
C ASN A 70 -32.78 7.78 23.29
N PRO A 71 -32.10 6.69 22.87
CA PRO A 71 -32.76 5.53 22.28
C PRO A 71 -33.81 4.92 23.19
N ASN A 72 -33.74 5.17 24.51
CA ASN A 72 -34.73 4.78 25.51
C ASN A 72 -35.86 5.79 25.77
N ARG A 73 -35.96 6.84 24.95
CA ARG A 73 -36.98 7.90 25.02
C ARG A 73 -36.92 8.74 26.31
N ASN A 74 -35.79 8.71 26.99
CA ASN A 74 -35.53 9.58 28.14
C ASN A 74 -34.93 10.89 27.65
N SER A 75 -35.43 12.01 28.17
CA SER A 75 -34.85 13.33 27.89
C SER A 75 -33.42 13.44 28.45
N ARG A 76 -32.55 14.06 27.66
CA ARG A 76 -31.13 14.27 27.89
C ARG A 76 -30.73 15.71 27.60
N GLY A 77 -29.72 16.17 28.33
CA GLY A 77 -29.25 17.55 28.25
C GLY A 77 -30.27 18.56 28.76
N SER A 78 -29.97 19.83 28.55
CA SER A 78 -30.86 20.95 28.85
C SER A 78 -30.61 22.05 27.83
N SER A 79 -31.68 22.67 27.32
CA SER A 79 -31.53 23.78 26.38
C SER A 79 -31.31 25.11 27.11
N ILE A 80 -30.37 25.90 26.60
CA ILE A 80 -30.08 27.27 27.06
C ILE A 80 -30.76 28.23 26.08
N THR A 81 -31.43 29.27 26.58
CA THR A 81 -32.14 30.25 25.75
C THR A 81 -31.37 31.57 25.69
N GLN A 82 -31.14 32.08 24.48
CA GLN A 82 -30.52 33.38 24.21
C GLN A 82 -31.30 34.11 23.11
N GLY A 83 -32.06 35.15 23.48
CA GLY A 83 -32.95 35.82 22.53
C GLY A 83 -33.99 34.86 21.94
N ASN A 84 -34.08 34.79 20.62
CA ASN A 84 -34.97 33.89 19.88
C ASN A 84 -34.34 32.52 19.58
N MET A 85 -33.23 32.19 20.23
CA MET A 85 -32.45 30.98 19.95
C MET A 85 -32.37 30.09 21.19
N LYS A 86 -32.43 28.77 20.96
CA LYS A 86 -32.20 27.74 21.98
C LYS A 86 -31.07 26.80 21.55
N THR A 87 -30.11 26.56 22.43
CA THR A 87 -28.97 25.66 22.17
C THR A 87 -28.96 24.51 23.16
N LEU A 88 -28.68 23.28 22.69
CA LEU A 88 -28.51 22.09 23.53
C LEU A 88 -27.23 21.37 23.10
N ASP A 89 -26.38 21.06 24.06
CA ASP A 89 -25.14 20.32 23.84
C ASP A 89 -25.14 19.06 24.72
N TYR A 90 -24.78 17.91 24.15
CA TYR A 90 -24.79 16.64 24.85
C TYR A 90 -23.80 15.64 24.26
N ILE A 91 -23.21 14.79 25.11
CA ILE A 91 -22.39 13.64 24.70
C ILE A 91 -23.24 12.38 24.83
N ALA A 92 -23.54 11.72 23.71
CA ALA A 92 -24.39 10.54 23.67
C ALA A 92 -23.89 9.44 24.63
N ASP A 93 -24.76 9.00 25.54
CA ASP A 93 -24.44 8.00 26.57
C ASP A 93 -24.64 6.55 26.09
N SER A 94 -25.20 6.39 24.90
CA SER A 94 -25.60 5.12 24.29
C SER A 94 -25.61 5.22 22.77
N THR A 95 -25.24 4.13 22.10
CA THR A 95 -25.32 3.99 20.64
C THR A 95 -26.75 3.64 20.23
N GLY A 96 -27.26 4.28 19.18
CA GLY A 96 -28.56 3.97 18.60
C GLY A 96 -29.25 5.20 18.01
N THR A 97 -30.56 5.08 17.78
CA THR A 97 -31.39 6.18 17.25
C THR A 97 -31.82 7.11 18.38
N TRP A 98 -31.37 8.36 18.30
CA TRP A 98 -31.78 9.47 19.16
C TRP A 98 -32.88 10.28 18.48
N TYR A 99 -33.69 10.98 19.27
CA TYR A 99 -34.78 11.80 18.76
C TYR A 99 -34.65 13.25 19.20
N ILE A 100 -34.90 14.17 18.29
CA ILE A 100 -34.98 15.60 18.57
C ILE A 100 -36.44 15.98 18.51
N LYS A 101 -36.93 16.53 19.62
CA LYS A 101 -38.33 16.95 19.77
C LYS A 101 -38.39 18.47 19.86
N ILE A 102 -39.16 19.08 18.96
CA ILE A 102 -39.49 20.50 19.03
C ILE A 102 -40.94 20.62 19.48
N THR A 103 -41.20 21.41 20.52
CA THR A 103 -42.57 21.63 21.04
C THR A 103 -42.96 23.08 20.97
N ARG A 104 -44.20 23.35 20.56
CA ARG A 104 -44.77 24.70 20.57
C ARG A 104 -45.70 24.90 21.76
N SER A 105 -45.50 26.00 22.48
CA SER A 105 -46.37 26.45 23.58
C SER A 105 -47.30 27.60 23.17
N SER A 106 -46.89 28.42 22.21
CA SER A 106 -47.70 29.51 21.64
C SER A 106 -47.13 30.02 20.31
N GLY A 107 -47.93 30.81 19.59
CA GLY A 107 -47.60 31.32 18.25
C GLY A 107 -47.63 30.25 17.17
N GLU A 108 -47.08 30.58 16.01
CA GLU A 108 -46.87 29.69 14.87
C GLU A 108 -45.80 30.30 13.94
N GLY A 109 -45.16 29.47 13.13
CA GLY A 109 -44.23 29.93 12.10
C GLY A 109 -43.10 28.95 11.80
N GLU A 110 -42.28 29.33 10.82
CA GLU A 110 -41.08 28.60 10.43
C GLU A 110 -39.98 28.78 11.49
N TYR A 111 -39.34 27.69 11.88
CA TYR A 111 -38.12 27.68 12.67
C TYR A 111 -36.97 27.08 11.85
N GLN A 112 -35.74 27.35 12.29
CA GLN A 112 -34.54 26.73 11.75
C GLN A 112 -33.87 25.87 12.82
N LEU A 113 -33.59 24.61 12.50
CA LEU A 113 -32.82 23.69 13.34
C LEU A 113 -31.47 23.44 12.68
N SER A 114 -30.39 23.74 13.40
CA SER A 114 -29.02 23.44 13.04
C SER A 114 -28.46 22.38 13.97
N ILE A 115 -27.88 21.33 13.38
CA ILE A 115 -27.34 20.15 14.06
C ILE A 115 -25.88 20.02 13.67
N ASN A 116 -25.01 20.06 14.67
CA ASN A 116 -23.62 19.68 14.53
C ASN A 116 -23.37 18.42 15.37
N ALA A 117 -23.16 17.29 14.71
CA ALA A 117 -22.82 16.02 15.34
C ALA A 117 -21.65 15.42 14.54
N PRO A 118 -20.41 15.90 14.75
CA PRO A 118 -19.27 15.33 14.05
C PRO A 118 -19.18 13.85 14.39
N ASP A 119 -18.84 13.03 13.40
CA ASP A 119 -18.60 11.60 13.63
C ASP A 119 -17.50 11.42 14.68
N ILE A 120 -17.65 10.42 15.55
CA ILE A 120 -16.53 9.96 16.38
C ILE A 120 -15.56 9.22 15.46
N HIS A 121 -14.80 9.96 14.67
CA HIS A 121 -13.50 9.46 14.30
C HIS A 121 -12.68 9.57 15.59
N ILE A 122 -12.32 8.43 16.19
CA ILE A 122 -11.25 8.41 17.20
C ILE A 122 -10.00 8.97 16.51
N THR A 123 -9.74 10.26 16.70
CA THR A 123 -8.50 10.97 16.35
C THR A 123 -7.46 10.63 17.42
N GLN A 124 -6.34 9.95 17.20
CA GLN A 124 -5.69 9.38 16.02
C GLN A 124 -5.65 7.85 16.18
N LYS A 125 -5.84 7.07 15.11
CA LYS A 125 -5.26 5.72 15.08
C LYS A 125 -3.76 5.87 15.40
N PRO A 126 -3.17 5.05 16.28
CA PRO A 126 -1.72 5.12 16.52
C PRO A 126 -1.01 5.12 15.17
N LYS A 127 -0.12 6.08 14.95
CA LYS A 127 0.67 6.12 13.72
C LYS A 127 1.50 4.85 13.63
N LEU A 128 1.60 4.26 12.44
CA LEU A 128 2.53 3.16 12.23
C LEU A 128 3.97 3.63 12.50
N GLU A 129 4.69 2.84 13.30
CA GLU A 129 6.11 2.99 13.57
C GLU A 129 6.81 1.66 13.29
N LEU A 130 7.86 1.73 12.48
CA LEU A 130 8.71 0.59 12.15
C LEU A 130 10.06 0.71 12.82
N SER A 131 10.64 -0.42 13.20
CA SER A 131 12.01 -0.49 13.72
C SER A 131 12.73 -1.72 13.20
N ILE A 132 14.05 -1.61 13.09
CA ILE A 132 14.93 -2.70 12.68
C ILE A 132 15.59 -3.32 13.91
N SER A 133 15.75 -4.64 13.89
CA SER A 133 16.52 -5.41 14.86
C SER A 133 17.46 -6.39 14.16
N ASN A 134 18.30 -7.09 14.92
CA ASN A 134 19.17 -8.16 14.42
C ASN A 134 20.04 -7.73 13.22
N GLU A 135 20.61 -6.54 13.29
CA GLU A 135 21.51 -6.00 12.27
C GLU A 135 20.89 -5.93 10.86
N GLY A 136 19.61 -5.58 10.75
CA GLY A 136 18.91 -5.51 9.47
C GLY A 136 18.03 -6.70 9.13
N ARG A 137 18.03 -7.75 9.97
CA ARG A 137 17.31 -9.00 9.70
C ARG A 137 15.97 -9.13 10.42
N GLY A 138 15.62 -8.20 11.30
CA GLY A 138 14.31 -8.17 11.94
C GLY A 138 13.59 -6.86 11.64
N LEU A 139 12.31 -6.94 11.28
CA LEU A 139 11.42 -5.80 11.04
C LEU A 139 10.27 -5.87 12.07
N ILE A 140 10.11 -4.81 12.85
CA ILE A 140 9.15 -4.74 13.94
C ILE A 140 8.19 -3.60 13.70
N SER A 141 6.90 -3.88 13.80
CA SER A 141 5.81 -2.90 13.75
C SER A 141 5.19 -2.70 15.14
N ASN A 142 4.83 -1.46 15.49
CA ASN A 142 4.04 -1.19 16.69
C ASN A 142 2.56 -1.65 16.53
N LEU A 143 2.05 -1.72 15.31
CA LEU A 143 0.69 -2.18 14.96
C LEU A 143 0.70 -3.62 14.41
N PRO A 144 -0.43 -4.35 14.51
CA PRO A 144 -0.61 -5.58 13.75
C PRO A 144 -0.37 -5.34 12.26
N ILE A 145 0.43 -6.20 11.63
CA ILE A 145 0.70 -6.16 10.19
C ILE A 145 -0.52 -6.66 9.42
N PHE A 146 -1.24 -7.62 9.97
CA PHE A 146 -2.40 -8.23 9.33
C PHE A 146 -3.71 -7.64 9.86
N VAL A 147 -4.64 -7.35 8.95
CA VAL A 147 -5.94 -6.77 9.26
C VAL A 147 -7.00 -7.85 9.53
N ASN A 148 -8.13 -7.48 10.11
CA ASN A 148 -9.24 -8.41 10.29
C ASN A 148 -9.93 -8.69 8.95
N GLU A 149 -10.59 -9.85 8.84
CA GLU A 149 -11.32 -10.25 7.63
C GLU A 149 -12.34 -9.19 7.16
N SER A 150 -12.99 -8.50 8.09
CA SER A 150 -13.96 -7.43 7.79
C SER A 150 -13.34 -6.14 7.26
N GLU A 151 -12.02 -5.97 7.39
CA GLU A 151 -11.27 -4.78 6.96
C GLU A 151 -10.63 -4.98 5.57
N ARG A 152 -10.63 -6.20 5.04
CA ARG A 152 -10.07 -6.51 3.72
C ARG A 152 -10.87 -5.83 2.60
N GLY A 153 -10.18 -5.21 1.65
CA GLY A 153 -10.78 -4.43 0.56
C GLY A 153 -11.36 -3.09 1.01
N SER A 154 -10.98 -2.61 2.19
CA SER A 154 -11.36 -1.29 2.71
C SER A 154 -10.20 -0.30 2.55
N GLU A 155 -10.36 0.94 2.98
CA GLU A 155 -9.26 1.93 3.02
C GLU A 155 -8.07 1.53 3.92
N ILE A 156 -8.22 0.49 4.75
CA ILE A 156 -7.18 -0.03 5.65
C ILE A 156 -6.30 -1.09 4.96
N ASP A 157 -6.86 -1.77 3.96
CA ASP A 157 -6.27 -2.86 3.17
C ASP A 157 -6.97 -2.79 1.81
N LEU A 158 -6.46 -1.94 0.91
CA LEU A 158 -7.15 -1.58 -0.35
C LEU A 158 -7.25 -2.78 -1.29
N ASP A 159 -6.29 -3.65 -1.11
CA ASP A 159 -5.88 -4.76 -1.93
C ASP A 159 -6.64 -6.03 -1.46
N GLY A 160 -6.91 -6.18 -0.16
CA GLY A 160 -7.70 -7.27 0.40
C GLY A 160 -6.94 -8.60 0.52
N ASP A 161 -5.61 -8.55 0.44
CA ASP A 161 -4.69 -9.62 0.76
C ASP A 161 -4.52 -9.80 2.27
N GLY A 162 -5.01 -8.86 3.09
CA GLY A 162 -5.00 -8.94 4.54
C GLY A 162 -3.80 -8.28 5.20
N ILE A 163 -2.92 -7.59 4.47
CA ILE A 163 -1.86 -6.76 5.04
C ILE A 163 -2.36 -5.30 5.19
N LEU A 164 -1.94 -4.65 6.27
CA LEU A 164 -2.23 -3.24 6.51
C LEU A 164 -1.57 -2.37 5.43
N GLN A 165 -2.37 -1.60 4.69
CA GLN A 165 -1.89 -0.74 3.60
C GLN A 165 -0.75 0.20 4.03
N GLU A 166 -0.89 0.84 5.20
CA GLU A 166 0.13 1.74 5.73
C GLU A 166 1.44 0.99 6.04
N PHE A 167 1.35 -0.29 6.42
CA PHE A 167 2.53 -1.13 6.63
C PHE A 167 3.24 -1.43 5.32
N GLU A 168 2.54 -1.82 4.27
CA GLU A 168 3.16 -2.10 2.98
C GLU A 168 3.91 -0.89 2.46
N ASP A 169 3.24 0.26 2.46
CA ASP A 169 3.76 1.52 1.94
C ASP A 169 5.02 1.99 2.69
N GLN A 170 5.06 1.83 4.02
CA GLN A 170 6.22 2.24 4.81
C GLN A 170 7.31 1.17 4.81
N ALA A 171 6.95 -0.11 4.94
CA ALA A 171 7.91 -1.20 5.11
C ALA A 171 8.78 -1.38 3.87
N MET A 172 8.20 -1.29 2.66
CA MET A 172 8.97 -1.39 1.42
C MET A 172 10.09 -0.36 1.34
N ASP A 173 9.84 0.90 1.72
CA ASP A 173 10.84 1.96 1.69
C ASP A 173 11.80 1.82 2.86
N PHE A 174 11.30 1.39 4.01
CA PHE A 174 12.10 1.19 5.20
C PHE A 174 13.19 0.13 5.01
N ILE A 175 12.88 -0.98 4.33
CA ILE A 175 13.83 -2.08 4.08
C ILE A 175 14.42 -2.10 2.67
N ASN A 176 14.08 -1.13 1.81
CA ASN A 176 14.55 -1.03 0.43
C ASN A 176 16.07 -1.22 0.35
N PRO A 177 16.58 -2.23 -0.40
CA PRO A 177 17.99 -2.56 -0.44
C PRO A 177 18.85 -1.45 -1.05
N LYS A 178 20.14 -1.52 -0.73
CA LYS A 178 21.19 -0.70 -1.35
C LYS A 178 21.91 -1.52 -2.41
N PHE A 179 22.39 -0.83 -3.43
CA PHE A 179 23.11 -1.42 -4.54
C PHE A 179 24.46 -0.74 -4.71
N GLU A 180 25.51 -1.54 -4.77
CA GLU A 180 26.82 -1.11 -5.21
C GLU A 180 26.93 -1.28 -6.72
N LEU A 181 27.49 -0.26 -7.35
CA LEU A 181 27.71 -0.21 -8.80
C LEU A 181 29.22 -0.20 -9.07
N ASP A 182 29.56 -0.58 -10.30
CA ASP A 182 30.89 -0.49 -10.87
C ASP A 182 31.42 0.97 -10.92
N GLU A 183 32.73 1.14 -10.78
CA GLU A 183 33.42 2.43 -10.89
C GLU A 183 33.30 3.09 -12.27
N ASP A 184 33.14 2.28 -13.32
CA ASP A 184 32.98 2.73 -14.70
C ASP A 184 31.50 2.81 -15.16
N GLU A 185 30.55 2.87 -14.23
CA GLU A 185 29.10 2.90 -14.48
C GLU A 185 28.64 4.01 -15.47
N ASP A 186 28.15 3.58 -16.63
CA ASP A 186 27.65 4.49 -17.66
C ASP A 186 26.38 5.22 -17.27
N TRP A 187 25.50 4.58 -16.51
CA TRP A 187 24.26 5.23 -16.07
C TRP A 187 24.53 6.57 -15.37
N LEU A 188 25.62 6.69 -14.60
CA LEU A 188 26.02 7.93 -13.93
C LEU A 188 26.37 9.08 -14.88
N LYS A 189 26.71 8.76 -16.13
CA LYS A 189 27.10 9.73 -17.18
C LYS A 189 25.88 10.26 -17.94
N HIS A 190 24.69 9.70 -17.70
CA HIS A 190 23.46 9.91 -18.47
C HIS A 190 22.28 10.28 -17.56
N PRO A 191 22.16 11.55 -17.16
CA PRO A 191 21.11 12.02 -16.23
C PRO A 191 19.69 11.90 -16.77
N GLU A 192 19.53 11.68 -18.08
CA GLU A 192 18.26 11.38 -18.75
C GLU A 192 17.76 9.96 -18.53
N HIS A 193 18.63 9.05 -18.07
CA HIS A 193 18.29 7.66 -17.81
C HIS A 193 18.02 7.47 -16.31
N HIS A 194 16.94 6.77 -16.01
CA HIS A 194 16.39 6.59 -14.69
C HIS A 194 16.44 5.13 -14.24
N VAL A 195 16.44 4.94 -12.92
CA VAL A 195 16.30 3.65 -12.25
C VAL A 195 15.27 3.78 -11.12
N VAL A 196 14.38 2.80 -11.02
CA VAL A 196 13.29 2.76 -10.04
C VAL A 196 13.09 1.33 -9.54
N ASN A 197 12.81 1.17 -8.25
CA ASN A 197 12.39 -0.10 -7.68
C ASN A 197 10.85 -0.16 -7.64
N PHE A 198 10.23 -1.00 -8.45
CA PHE A 198 8.81 -1.33 -8.28
C PHE A 198 8.67 -2.47 -7.28
N VAL A 199 7.82 -2.27 -6.27
CA VAL A 199 7.69 -3.20 -5.14
C VAL A 199 6.29 -3.76 -5.06
N ARG A 200 6.21 -5.06 -4.78
CA ARG A 200 4.97 -5.73 -4.38
C ARG A 200 5.17 -6.39 -3.03
N VAL A 201 4.21 -6.18 -2.14
CA VAL A 201 4.13 -6.83 -0.83
C VAL A 201 2.94 -7.78 -0.86
N PHE A 202 3.07 -8.97 -0.27
CA PHE A 202 1.96 -9.91 -0.17
C PHE A 202 2.21 -11.01 0.88
N PRO A 203 1.16 -11.59 1.48
CA PRO A 203 1.28 -12.74 2.37
C PRO A 203 1.58 -14.03 1.59
N TYR A 204 2.33 -14.93 2.21
CA TYR A 204 2.66 -16.24 1.65
C TYR A 204 2.56 -17.36 2.70
N PRO A 205 2.03 -18.56 2.36
CA PRO A 205 1.62 -19.00 1.02
C PRO A 205 0.29 -18.45 0.53
N ASP A 206 -0.56 -17.98 1.43
CA ASP A 206 -1.86 -17.39 1.14
C ASP A 206 -2.27 -16.47 2.30
N LYS A 207 -3.30 -15.66 2.09
CA LYS A 207 -3.77 -14.66 3.06
C LYS A 207 -4.36 -15.23 4.35
N GLU A 208 -4.82 -16.47 4.36
CA GLU A 208 -5.45 -17.09 5.54
C GLU A 208 -4.44 -17.83 6.42
N ASN A 209 -3.42 -18.45 5.84
CA ASN A 209 -2.42 -19.28 6.52
C ASN A 209 -0.99 -18.73 6.36
N HIS A 210 -0.86 -17.41 6.29
CA HIS A 210 0.39 -16.73 6.03
C HIS A 210 1.46 -17.08 7.07
N LYS A 211 2.61 -17.56 6.58
CA LYS A 211 3.84 -17.77 7.36
C LYS A 211 4.88 -16.68 7.07
N TYR A 212 4.80 -16.08 5.89
CA TYR A 212 5.72 -15.05 5.44
C TYR A 212 4.98 -13.83 4.90
N VAL A 213 5.65 -12.69 4.96
CA VAL A 213 5.40 -11.53 4.10
C VAL A 213 6.51 -11.49 3.06
N ILE A 214 6.15 -11.45 1.79
CA ILE A 214 7.09 -11.41 0.68
C ILE A 214 7.16 -9.99 0.15
N PHE A 215 8.39 -9.48 0.02
CA PHE A 215 8.66 -8.22 -0.66
C PHE A 215 9.39 -8.53 -1.96
N THR A 216 8.77 -8.25 -3.09
CA THR A 216 9.37 -8.40 -4.41
C THR A 216 9.77 -7.02 -4.93
N TYR A 217 11.06 -6.72 -4.93
CA TYR A 217 11.63 -5.54 -5.56
C TYR A 217 12.02 -5.88 -6.98
N CYS A 218 11.59 -5.05 -7.92
CA CYS A 218 11.99 -5.10 -9.31
C CYS A 218 12.78 -3.85 -9.62
N ILE A 219 14.08 -4.02 -9.77
CA ILE A 219 15.05 -2.97 -10.03
C ILE A 219 14.98 -2.73 -11.52
N THR A 220 14.47 -1.58 -11.90
CA THR A 220 14.07 -1.30 -13.27
C THR A 220 14.89 -0.16 -13.83
N TRP A 221 15.66 -0.49 -14.86
CA TRP A 221 16.54 0.42 -15.57
C TRP A 221 15.88 0.88 -16.87
N SER A 222 15.98 2.18 -17.12
CA SER A 222 15.66 2.75 -18.44
C SER A 222 16.61 2.27 -19.54
N ARG A 223 17.86 1.96 -19.17
CA ARG A 223 18.89 1.45 -20.08
C ARG A 223 19.90 0.62 -19.32
N ASP A 224 20.29 -0.51 -19.89
CA ASP A 224 21.24 -1.46 -19.32
C ASP A 224 22.72 -1.17 -19.67
N TYR A 225 22.95 -0.46 -20.77
CA TYR A 225 24.25 -0.21 -21.43
C TYR A 225 25.02 -1.45 -21.89
N GLY A 226 24.69 -2.63 -21.36
CA GLY A 226 25.40 -3.87 -21.65
C GLY A 226 26.84 -3.83 -21.17
N ARG A 227 27.56 -4.93 -21.39
CA ARG A 227 28.97 -5.04 -20.97
C ARG A 227 29.90 -4.40 -21.98
N THR A 228 30.83 -3.54 -21.57
CA THR A 228 31.76 -2.82 -22.45
C THR A 228 31.05 -2.06 -23.59
N HIS A 229 29.83 -1.59 -23.34
CA HIS A 229 28.91 -0.97 -24.30
C HIS A 229 28.46 -1.88 -25.46
N LEU A 230 28.60 -3.20 -25.34
CA LEU A 230 28.10 -4.17 -26.30
C LEU A 230 26.76 -4.71 -25.85
N LEU A 231 25.86 -4.92 -26.81
CA LEU A 231 24.54 -5.54 -26.63
C LEU A 231 23.54 -4.78 -25.75
N GLY A 232 23.90 -3.63 -25.18
CA GLY A 232 22.98 -2.82 -24.40
C GLY A 232 21.75 -2.33 -25.17
N HIS A 233 20.61 -2.32 -24.50
CA HIS A 233 19.31 -1.92 -24.98
C HIS A 233 18.53 -1.04 -23.99
N ASP A 234 17.42 -0.49 -24.49
CA ASP A 234 16.47 0.27 -23.68
C ASP A 234 15.66 -0.72 -22.84
N GLY A 235 15.49 -0.43 -21.55
CA GLY A 235 14.81 -1.26 -20.57
C GLY A 235 15.63 -2.43 -20.09
N ASP A 236 15.72 -2.61 -18.78
CA ASP A 236 16.10 -3.89 -18.17
C ASP A 236 15.58 -4.03 -16.73
N VAL A 237 15.36 -5.26 -16.28
CA VAL A 237 14.79 -5.56 -14.97
C VAL A 237 15.38 -6.79 -14.31
N GLU A 238 15.88 -6.57 -13.10
CA GLU A 238 16.25 -7.63 -12.17
C GLU A 238 15.45 -7.58 -10.88
N ARG A 239 15.45 -8.68 -10.13
CA ARG A 239 14.59 -8.86 -8.96
C ARG A 239 15.37 -9.20 -7.72
N VAL A 240 14.89 -8.64 -6.62
CA VAL A 240 15.25 -9.04 -5.27
C VAL A 240 13.97 -9.42 -4.55
N ILE A 241 13.82 -10.69 -4.17
CA ILE A 241 12.66 -11.16 -3.40
C ILE A 241 13.12 -11.45 -1.97
N MET A 242 12.58 -10.72 -1.02
CA MET A 242 12.88 -10.87 0.40
C MET A 242 11.72 -11.58 1.11
N ALA A 243 12.00 -12.74 1.71
CA ALA A 243 11.01 -13.51 2.45
C ALA A 243 11.17 -13.29 3.96
N TYR A 244 10.22 -12.59 4.55
CA TYR A 244 10.15 -12.28 5.97
C TYR A 244 9.19 -13.22 6.69
N GLU A 245 9.68 -14.07 7.58
CA GLU A 245 8.88 -14.97 8.41
C GLU A 245 8.19 -14.21 9.54
N VAL A 246 6.92 -14.51 9.79
CA VAL A 246 6.16 -13.97 10.92
C VAL A 246 6.53 -14.73 12.19
N ILE A 247 7.16 -14.05 13.17
CA ILE A 247 7.73 -14.72 14.36
C ILE A 247 7.01 -14.41 15.68
N SER A 248 6.03 -13.49 15.70
CA SER A 248 5.29 -13.10 16.91
C SER A 248 3.84 -13.55 16.87
N GLU A 249 3.33 -13.99 18.02
CA GLU A 249 1.88 -14.04 18.26
C GLU A 249 1.28 -12.62 18.11
N GLY A 250 0.37 -12.46 17.15
CA GLY A 250 -0.24 -11.16 16.80
C GLY A 250 0.37 -10.44 15.59
N GLY A 251 1.33 -11.05 14.88
CA GLY A 251 1.75 -10.60 13.55
C GLY A 251 2.39 -9.21 13.51
N LYS A 252 3.30 -8.90 14.44
CA LYS A 252 3.99 -7.59 14.53
C LYS A 252 5.48 -7.65 14.23
N ASN A 253 6.09 -8.81 14.43
CA ASN A 253 7.52 -9.01 14.26
C ASN A 253 7.76 -9.96 13.10
N LEU A 254 8.61 -9.51 12.19
CA LEU A 254 9.06 -10.26 11.04
C LEU A 254 10.57 -10.50 11.13
N GLN A 255 11.01 -11.64 10.60
CA GLN A 255 12.42 -11.99 10.48
C GLN A 255 12.75 -12.36 9.03
N LEU A 256 13.74 -11.69 8.44
CA LEU A 256 14.25 -12.06 7.14
C LEU A 256 14.85 -13.46 7.21
N ARG A 257 14.35 -14.36 6.37
CA ARG A 257 14.83 -15.75 6.26
C ARG A 257 15.64 -15.97 5.01
N TYR A 258 15.13 -15.50 3.88
CA TYR A 258 15.73 -15.74 2.58
C TYR A 258 15.67 -14.50 1.70
N VAL A 259 16.68 -14.34 0.86
CA VAL A 259 16.70 -13.35 -0.22
C VAL A 259 16.98 -14.09 -1.51
N PHE A 260 16.14 -13.89 -2.52
CA PHE A 260 16.43 -14.32 -3.88
C PHE A 260 16.95 -13.13 -4.68
N THR A 261 18.01 -13.35 -5.45
CA THR A 261 18.50 -12.40 -6.46
C THR A 261 18.37 -13.04 -7.82
N SER A 262 17.88 -12.31 -8.82
CA SER A 262 17.84 -12.80 -10.20
C SER A 262 19.00 -12.32 -11.04
N ALA A 263 19.18 -13.06 -12.12
CA ALA A 263 19.93 -12.73 -13.30
C ALA A 263 19.18 -13.30 -14.51
N HIS A 264 19.41 -12.78 -15.73
CA HIS A 264 18.87 -13.40 -16.94
C HIS A 264 19.73 -13.16 -18.19
N GLY A 265 19.49 -13.97 -19.22
CA GLY A 265 19.88 -13.66 -20.60
C GLY A 265 21.37 -13.78 -20.96
N GLY A 266 22.29 -13.91 -19.98
CA GLY A 266 23.73 -13.75 -20.22
C GLY A 266 24.65 -14.83 -19.64
N GLU A 267 25.95 -14.62 -19.83
CA GLU A 267 27.04 -15.42 -19.23
C GLU A 267 27.06 -15.32 -17.70
N ASN A 268 26.47 -14.27 -17.16
CA ASN A 268 26.43 -13.98 -15.74
C ASN A 268 25.15 -14.50 -15.05
N ASP A 269 24.34 -15.36 -15.69
CA ASP A 269 23.11 -15.93 -15.10
C ASP A 269 23.39 -16.79 -13.86
N HIS A 270 23.24 -16.15 -12.69
CA HIS A 270 23.53 -16.68 -11.37
C HIS A 270 22.36 -16.46 -10.39
N SER A 271 21.12 -16.59 -10.88
CA SER A 271 19.93 -16.51 -10.03
C SER A 271 20.01 -17.48 -8.84
N ALA A 272 19.83 -16.99 -7.61
CA ALA A 272 20.08 -17.79 -6.42
C ALA A 272 19.28 -17.34 -5.19
N VAL A 273 19.15 -18.24 -4.21
CA VAL A 273 18.48 -17.98 -2.92
C VAL A 273 19.47 -18.06 -1.77
N TRP A 274 19.61 -16.95 -1.07
CA TRP A 274 20.53 -16.74 0.03
C TRP A 274 19.82 -16.87 1.36
N ASP A 275 20.37 -17.67 2.27
CA ASP A 275 19.98 -17.66 3.69
C ASP A 275 20.43 -16.34 4.33
N ALA A 276 19.52 -15.68 5.03
CA ALA A 276 19.81 -14.37 5.59
C ALA A 276 20.78 -14.39 6.77
N TRP A 277 20.93 -15.54 7.43
CA TRP A 277 21.69 -15.70 8.66
C TRP A 277 23.00 -16.46 8.44
N ASN A 278 23.06 -17.28 7.40
CA ASN A 278 24.16 -18.21 7.15
C ASN A 278 24.75 -18.04 5.76
N ARG A 279 26.03 -18.39 5.63
CA ARG A 279 26.66 -18.55 4.32
C ARG A 279 25.91 -19.60 3.51
N SER A 280 25.55 -19.25 2.28
CA SER A 280 24.85 -20.11 1.32
C SER A 280 25.69 -20.25 0.06
N CYS A 281 25.52 -21.37 -0.65
CA CYS A 281 26.16 -21.62 -1.92
C CYS A 281 25.11 -22.00 -2.96
N SER A 282 25.32 -21.57 -4.19
CA SER A 282 24.53 -21.93 -5.37
C SER A 282 25.46 -22.32 -6.51
N THR A 283 25.07 -23.32 -7.27
CA THR A 283 25.82 -23.78 -8.44
C THR A 283 24.96 -23.54 -9.68
N CYS A 284 25.51 -22.86 -10.68
CA CYS A 284 24.85 -22.66 -11.97
C CYS A 284 25.83 -22.87 -13.13
N GLY A 285 25.28 -23.19 -14.30
CA GLY A 285 26.06 -23.30 -15.52
C GLY A 285 26.24 -21.93 -16.16
N ILE A 286 27.45 -21.63 -16.62
CA ILE A 286 27.77 -20.35 -17.26
C ILE A 286 27.80 -20.54 -18.77
N SER A 287 27.21 -19.60 -19.51
CA SER A 287 27.33 -19.58 -20.96
C SER A 287 28.80 -19.51 -21.38
N LEU A 288 29.16 -20.21 -22.46
CA LEU A 288 30.53 -20.30 -22.99
C LEU A 288 31.57 -20.94 -22.04
N TRP A 289 31.15 -21.50 -20.90
CA TRP A 289 31.98 -22.26 -19.97
C TRP A 289 31.46 -23.70 -19.81
N PRO A 290 32.30 -24.74 -19.97
CA PRO A 290 31.82 -26.13 -19.99
C PRO A 290 31.62 -26.75 -18.59
N PHE A 291 31.72 -25.96 -17.52
CA PHE A 291 31.58 -26.42 -16.14
C PHE A 291 30.60 -25.53 -15.38
N ASP A 292 29.97 -26.11 -14.36
CA ASP A 292 29.18 -25.32 -13.42
C ASP A 292 30.12 -24.53 -12.49
N GLU A 293 29.74 -23.29 -12.19
CA GLU A 293 30.41 -22.42 -11.22
C GLU A 293 29.64 -22.45 -9.89
N GLU A 294 30.37 -22.61 -8.79
CA GLU A 294 29.81 -22.51 -7.45
C GLU A 294 30.08 -21.12 -6.87
N MET A 295 29.02 -20.42 -6.53
CA MET A 295 29.05 -19.12 -5.88
C MET A 295 28.59 -19.26 -4.43
N CYS A 296 29.45 -18.84 -3.50
CA CYS A 296 29.16 -18.92 -2.07
C CYS A 296 29.28 -17.56 -1.39
N GLY A 297 28.22 -17.10 -0.74
CA GLY A 297 28.15 -15.79 -0.09
C GLY A 297 27.31 -15.79 1.18
N GLN A 298 27.50 -14.77 2.01
CA GLN A 298 26.64 -14.46 3.14
C GLN A 298 26.17 -13.02 3.01
N LEU A 299 24.87 -12.78 3.14
CA LEU A 299 24.28 -11.44 2.95
C LEU A 299 24.93 -10.41 3.88
N VAL A 300 25.27 -9.26 3.29
CA VAL A 300 25.91 -8.13 3.98
C VAL A 300 24.90 -7.03 4.23
N PHE A 301 24.91 -6.48 5.44
CA PHE A 301 24.03 -5.38 5.83
C PHE A 301 24.89 -4.18 6.22
N GLU A 302 24.61 -3.03 5.59
CA GLU A 302 25.29 -1.78 5.86
C GLU A 302 24.31 -0.78 6.48
N ASN A 303 24.59 -0.35 7.71
CA ASN A 303 23.69 0.48 8.50
C ASN A 303 22.29 -0.16 8.64
N ASN A 304 22.26 -1.47 8.87
CA ASN A 304 21.07 -2.32 8.98
C ASN A 304 20.22 -2.44 7.70
N ILE A 305 20.73 -2.04 6.53
CA ILE A 305 20.06 -2.23 5.24
C ILE A 305 20.84 -3.24 4.41
N LEU A 306 20.14 -4.16 3.76
CA LEU A 306 20.76 -5.14 2.87
C LEU A 306 21.51 -4.42 1.74
N LYS A 307 22.78 -4.78 1.54
CA LYS A 307 23.62 -4.28 0.45
C LYS A 307 23.86 -5.41 -0.56
N LEU A 308 23.57 -5.13 -1.83
CA LEU A 308 23.72 -6.03 -2.96
C LEU A 308 24.61 -5.39 -4.03
N GLN A 309 25.02 -6.17 -5.02
CA GLN A 309 25.86 -5.73 -6.13
C GLN A 309 25.09 -5.90 -7.43
N ILE A 310 25.25 -4.96 -8.35
CA ILE A 310 24.64 -5.02 -9.68
C ILE A 310 25.78 -5.19 -10.69
N SER A 311 25.60 -6.14 -11.61
CA SER A 311 26.49 -6.34 -12.75
C SER A 311 26.61 -5.09 -13.62
N GLU A 312 27.76 -4.93 -14.30
CA GLU A 312 28.00 -3.84 -15.25
C GLU A 312 26.87 -3.72 -16.30
N ASP A 313 26.42 -4.87 -16.82
CA ASP A 313 25.35 -4.99 -17.82
C ASP A 313 23.92 -4.98 -17.24
N LYS A 314 23.78 -4.88 -15.92
CA LYS A 314 22.51 -4.88 -15.15
C LYS A 314 21.66 -6.16 -15.25
N HIS A 315 22.11 -7.19 -15.96
CA HIS A 315 21.42 -8.48 -16.11
C HIS A 315 21.63 -9.46 -14.96
N ALA A 316 22.19 -9.01 -13.83
CA ALA A 316 22.41 -9.83 -12.64
C ALA A 316 22.55 -8.99 -11.37
N ILE A 317 21.99 -9.52 -10.27
CA ILE A 317 22.19 -9.02 -8.91
C ILE A 317 22.87 -10.08 -8.04
N TYR A 318 23.90 -9.66 -7.31
CA TYR A 318 24.72 -10.53 -6.46
C TYR A 318 24.57 -10.18 -4.97
N PRO A 319 24.73 -11.18 -4.07
CA PRO A 319 24.58 -10.98 -2.64
C PRO A 319 25.77 -10.27 -1.98
N THR A 320 26.95 -10.36 -2.58
CA THR A 320 28.21 -9.83 -2.04
C THR A 320 29.16 -9.45 -3.18
N LYS A 321 30.12 -8.56 -2.87
CA LYS A 321 31.25 -8.25 -3.74
C LYS A 321 31.98 -9.51 -4.21
N ASP A 322 32.41 -10.37 -3.29
CA ASP A 322 33.17 -11.57 -3.63
C ASP A 322 32.38 -12.52 -4.53
N CYS A 323 31.05 -12.53 -4.41
CA CYS A 323 30.16 -13.27 -5.29
C CYS A 323 30.15 -12.70 -6.70
N CYS A 324 30.02 -11.38 -6.88
CA CYS A 324 30.09 -10.77 -8.21
C CYS A 324 31.48 -10.94 -8.82
N GLU A 325 32.52 -10.44 -8.16
CA GLU A 325 33.90 -10.37 -8.70
C GLU A 325 34.51 -11.75 -8.99
N GLY A 326 33.88 -12.81 -8.46
CA GLY A 326 34.26 -14.19 -8.69
C GLY A 326 33.63 -14.83 -9.93
N VAL A 327 32.63 -14.20 -10.56
CA VAL A 327 31.92 -14.75 -11.71
C VAL A 327 32.80 -14.70 -12.95
N HIS A 328 32.95 -15.85 -13.62
CA HIS A 328 33.67 -15.95 -14.88
C HIS A 328 32.74 -15.69 -16.06
N LEU A 329 32.99 -14.62 -16.82
CA LEU A 329 32.14 -14.25 -17.95
C LEU A 329 32.52 -14.97 -19.24
N VAL A 330 33.82 -14.98 -19.57
CA VAL A 330 34.33 -15.61 -20.79
C VAL A 330 35.67 -16.26 -20.51
N HIS A 331 35.87 -17.45 -21.07
CA HIS A 331 37.16 -18.11 -21.12
C HIS A 331 37.78 -18.05 -22.52
N VAL A 332 38.91 -17.37 -22.64
CA VAL A 332 39.73 -17.38 -23.86
C VAL A 332 40.81 -18.45 -23.72
N LYS A 333 40.79 -19.43 -24.63
CA LYS A 333 41.73 -20.57 -24.61
C LYS A 333 43.19 -20.09 -24.67
N GLY A 334 43.88 -20.13 -23.53
CA GLY A 334 45.33 -19.99 -23.44
C GLY A 334 45.83 -18.91 -22.47
N VAL A 335 45.12 -17.80 -22.25
CA VAL A 335 45.50 -16.77 -21.27
C VAL A 335 44.28 -15.86 -21.00
N VAL A 336 43.95 -15.66 -19.72
CA VAL A 336 42.99 -14.67 -19.15
C VAL A 336 41.52 -15.09 -19.12
N PHE A 337 40.95 -15.02 -17.91
CA PHE A 337 39.51 -14.97 -17.66
C PHE A 337 39.08 -13.50 -17.57
N VAL A 338 37.94 -13.17 -18.17
CA VAL A 338 37.26 -11.90 -17.89
C VAL A 338 36.30 -12.20 -16.74
N MET A 339 36.50 -11.53 -15.62
CA MET A 339 35.59 -11.60 -14.48
C MET A 339 34.59 -10.46 -14.54
N GLU A 340 33.45 -10.63 -13.87
CA GLU A 340 32.53 -9.52 -13.65
C GLU A 340 33.16 -8.47 -12.73
N ASP A 341 32.81 -7.21 -12.95
CA ASP A 341 33.19 -6.06 -12.11
C ASP A 341 31.90 -5.35 -11.68
N CYS A 342 31.60 -5.31 -10.39
CA CYS A 342 30.36 -4.71 -9.87
C CYS A 342 30.60 -3.62 -8.83
N VAL A 343 31.84 -3.20 -8.58
CA VAL A 343 32.17 -2.40 -7.41
C VAL A 343 33.10 -1.23 -7.69
N GLY A 344 33.18 -0.29 -6.75
CA GLY A 344 34.05 0.89 -6.86
C GLY A 344 33.32 2.19 -7.21
N GLY A 345 32.12 2.11 -7.79
CA GLY A 345 31.27 3.26 -8.18
C GLY A 345 30.42 3.86 -7.06
N GLY A 346 30.51 3.29 -5.86
CA GLY A 346 29.76 3.72 -4.69
C GLY A 346 28.44 2.96 -4.49
N THR A 347 27.69 3.37 -3.47
CA THR A 347 26.49 2.67 -3.02
C THR A 347 25.27 3.58 -3.10
N TRP A 348 24.22 3.08 -3.73
CA TRP A 348 22.99 3.80 -4.05
C TRP A 348 21.79 3.13 -3.39
N ARG A 349 20.79 3.95 -3.05
CA ARG A 349 19.46 3.47 -2.62
C ARG A 349 18.44 4.11 -3.55
N PHE A 350 17.99 3.36 -4.55
CA PHE A 350 17.08 3.87 -5.57
C PHE A 350 15.68 4.06 -5.01
N ASN A 351 14.93 5.00 -5.58
CA ASN A 351 13.56 5.26 -5.17
C ASN A 351 12.70 4.00 -5.37
N CYS A 352 11.81 3.70 -4.43
CA CYS A 352 10.89 2.58 -4.56
C CYS A 352 9.42 3.01 -4.49
N TYR A 353 8.56 2.28 -5.21
CA TYR A 353 7.13 2.55 -5.29
C TYR A 353 6.33 1.26 -5.16
N ASN A 354 5.31 1.27 -4.29
CA ASN A 354 4.38 0.16 -4.15
C ASN A 354 3.52 0.13 -5.41
N ALA A 355 3.70 -0.90 -6.21
CA ALA A 355 3.02 -1.03 -7.49
C ALA A 355 2.12 -2.26 -7.54
N GLY A 356 1.94 -2.97 -6.42
CA GLY A 356 1.12 -4.17 -6.35
C GLY A 356 -0.08 -4.02 -5.42
N GLU A 357 -1.27 -4.07 -6.02
CA GLU A 357 -2.58 -4.32 -5.42
C GLU A 357 -3.20 -5.45 -6.30
N PRO A 358 -4.00 -6.40 -5.81
CA PRO A 358 -4.61 -7.44 -6.62
C PRO A 358 -5.50 -6.84 -7.70
N ASP A 359 -5.58 -7.59 -8.80
CA ASP A 359 -6.31 -7.24 -10.03
C ASP A 359 -5.80 -5.98 -10.77
N CYS A 360 -4.70 -5.38 -10.31
CA CYS A 360 -4.05 -4.27 -10.99
C CYS A 360 -2.75 -4.76 -11.63
N TYR A 361 -2.69 -4.72 -12.96
CA TYR A 361 -1.48 -4.99 -13.71
C TYR A 361 -0.37 -4.07 -13.23
N LEU A 362 0.81 -4.65 -13.01
CA LEU A 362 1.99 -3.87 -12.69
C LEU A 362 2.41 -3.11 -13.94
N ILE A 363 2.01 -1.84 -13.95
CA ILE A 363 2.35 -0.76 -14.89
C ILE A 363 2.77 -1.26 -16.28
N ASP A 364 1.82 -1.76 -17.05
CA ASP A 364 2.03 -2.15 -18.46
C ASP A 364 2.06 -0.96 -19.43
N ASP A 365 1.83 0.27 -18.91
CA ASP A 365 1.69 1.50 -19.69
C ASP A 365 2.31 2.67 -18.91
N LEU A 366 3.64 2.65 -18.73
CA LEU A 366 4.40 3.74 -18.06
C LEU A 366 4.24 5.10 -18.76
N ASP A 367 3.80 5.08 -20.03
CA ASP A 367 3.45 6.25 -20.82
C ASP A 367 2.01 6.76 -20.59
N ASN A 368 1.20 6.04 -19.81
CA ASN A 368 -0.19 6.39 -19.50
C ASN A 368 -0.48 6.30 -17.98
N PRO A 369 -0.11 7.33 -17.21
CA PRO A 369 -0.31 7.37 -15.76
C PRO A 369 -1.77 7.18 -15.30
N SER A 370 -2.74 7.33 -16.21
CA SER A 370 -4.17 7.17 -15.91
C SER A 370 -4.60 5.70 -15.81
N SER A 371 -3.83 4.74 -16.33
CA SER A 371 -4.11 3.31 -16.20
C SER A 371 -3.62 2.73 -14.86
N TRP A 372 -2.75 3.45 -14.14
CA TRP A 372 -2.13 2.95 -12.91
C TRP A 372 -3.11 3.03 -11.75
N LYS A 373 -3.23 1.93 -11.02
CA LYS A 373 -4.09 1.78 -9.83
C LYS A 373 -3.20 1.51 -8.60
N GLY A 374 -3.71 1.78 -7.39
CA GLY A 374 -2.96 1.61 -6.14
C GLY A 374 -2.00 2.75 -5.78
N LEU A 375 -1.52 3.52 -6.76
CA LEU A 375 -0.62 4.65 -6.51
C LEU A 375 -1.38 5.96 -6.22
N SER A 376 -0.93 6.69 -5.20
CA SER A 376 -1.40 8.07 -4.95
C SER A 376 -1.11 8.98 -6.15
N GLU A 377 -1.93 10.01 -6.35
CA GLU A 377 -1.76 10.97 -7.46
C GLU A 377 -0.34 11.57 -7.50
N GLY A 378 0.23 11.86 -6.32
CA GLY A 378 1.61 12.37 -6.20
C GLY A 378 2.66 11.36 -6.68
N LYS A 379 2.55 10.08 -6.29
CA LYS A 379 3.45 9.02 -6.75
C LYS A 379 3.29 8.76 -8.26
N ARG A 380 2.06 8.81 -8.79
CA ARG A 380 1.81 8.69 -10.24
C ARG A 380 2.45 9.83 -11.02
N THR A 381 2.30 11.05 -10.53
CA THR A 381 2.90 12.24 -11.15
C THR A 381 4.43 12.19 -11.14
N SER A 382 5.06 11.70 -10.05
CA SER A 382 6.52 11.64 -9.96
C SER A 382 7.17 10.60 -10.88
N LEU A 383 6.41 9.58 -11.27
CA LEU A 383 6.84 8.51 -12.17
C LEU A 383 6.49 8.79 -13.64
N ALA A 384 5.48 9.63 -13.89
CA ALA A 384 5.05 9.97 -15.24
C ALA A 384 6.19 10.57 -16.08
N ASN A 385 6.42 10.01 -17.27
CA ASN A 385 7.49 10.42 -18.19
C ASN A 385 8.93 10.18 -17.69
N LEU A 386 9.15 9.40 -16.63
CA LEU A 386 10.50 8.96 -16.25
C LEU A 386 11.09 7.94 -17.23
N PHE A 387 10.25 7.30 -18.04
CA PHE A 387 10.66 6.30 -19.02
C PHE A 387 10.14 6.70 -20.42
N PRO A 388 10.50 7.91 -20.91
CA PRO A 388 9.87 8.45 -22.12
C PRO A 388 10.32 7.63 -23.33
N GLN A 389 9.37 6.99 -24.02
CA GLN A 389 9.59 6.11 -25.19
C GLN A 389 10.09 4.69 -24.88
N GLU A 390 10.09 4.26 -23.61
CA GLU A 390 10.72 3.00 -23.23
C GLU A 390 9.75 1.86 -23.00
N GLN A 391 10.08 0.75 -23.66
CA GLN A 391 9.59 -0.57 -23.35
C GLN A 391 10.36 -1.11 -22.14
N VAL A 392 10.19 -0.48 -20.97
CA VAL A 392 10.84 -0.87 -19.71
C VAL A 392 10.78 -2.38 -19.46
N TRP A 393 9.71 -2.99 -19.93
CA TRP A 393 9.42 -4.41 -19.77
C TRP A 393 9.67 -5.23 -21.02
N SER A 394 9.63 -4.65 -22.23
CA SER A 394 9.79 -5.44 -23.45
C SER A 394 11.16 -5.28 -24.09
N GLY A 395 11.97 -6.32 -23.93
CA GLY A 395 13.33 -6.36 -24.41
C GLY A 395 13.44 -6.04 -25.89
N ASN A 396 14.32 -5.09 -26.19
CA ASN A 396 14.84 -4.71 -27.51
C ASN A 396 13.79 -4.48 -28.62
N LYS A 397 13.99 -3.44 -29.44
CA LYS A 397 13.22 -3.17 -30.68
C LYS A 397 13.00 -4.38 -31.60
N SER A 398 13.84 -5.41 -31.50
CA SER A 398 13.75 -6.66 -32.26
C SER A 398 12.79 -7.71 -31.68
N HIS A 399 12.33 -7.59 -30.43
CA HIS A 399 11.38 -8.52 -29.78
C HIS A 399 10.20 -7.82 -29.09
N PRO A 400 9.41 -7.01 -29.81
CA PRO A 400 8.26 -6.31 -29.23
C PRO A 400 7.29 -7.32 -28.58
N GLY A 401 7.06 -7.14 -27.28
CA GLY A 401 6.14 -7.97 -26.48
C GLY A 401 6.75 -9.14 -25.69
N LYS A 402 8.09 -9.25 -25.59
CA LYS A 402 8.76 -10.22 -24.71
C LYS A 402 9.27 -9.55 -23.42
N PHE A 403 8.90 -10.09 -22.27
CA PHE A 403 9.30 -9.56 -20.97
C PHE A 403 10.80 -9.82 -20.67
N CYS A 404 11.57 -8.79 -20.31
CA CYS A 404 12.94 -8.91 -19.77
C CYS A 404 12.90 -9.29 -18.29
N GLY A 405 13.58 -10.37 -17.88
CA GLY A 405 13.59 -10.80 -16.47
C GLY A 405 12.35 -11.58 -16.02
N GLY A 406 11.73 -12.41 -16.86
CA GLY A 406 10.59 -13.28 -16.47
C GLY A 406 10.96 -14.29 -15.38
N LEU A 407 10.00 -14.77 -14.56
CA LEU A 407 10.29 -15.82 -13.54
C LEU A 407 10.75 -17.13 -14.19
N THR A 408 10.36 -17.36 -15.43
CA THR A 408 10.66 -18.58 -16.19
C THR A 408 11.69 -18.35 -17.30
N GLY A 409 12.40 -17.21 -17.28
CA GLY A 409 13.42 -16.82 -18.27
C GLY A 409 12.91 -15.81 -19.32
N GLU A 410 13.79 -15.44 -20.26
CA GLU A 410 13.49 -14.50 -21.35
C GLU A 410 12.28 -14.93 -22.19
N GLY A 411 11.36 -13.99 -22.44
CA GLY A 411 10.23 -14.22 -23.33
C GLY A 411 9.05 -14.96 -22.70
N SER A 412 9.04 -15.14 -21.38
CA SER A 412 7.82 -15.53 -20.68
C SER A 412 6.81 -14.37 -20.70
N LYS A 413 5.52 -14.68 -20.87
CA LYS A 413 4.48 -13.67 -20.71
C LYS A 413 4.36 -13.36 -19.23
N SER A 414 4.67 -12.11 -18.84
CA SER A 414 4.00 -11.40 -17.74
C SER A 414 3.90 -12.09 -16.37
N ASP A 415 4.81 -13.03 -16.05
CA ASP A 415 4.54 -14.04 -15.04
C ASP A 415 4.38 -13.55 -13.59
N LEU A 416 4.80 -12.32 -13.26
CA LEU A 416 4.59 -11.68 -11.96
C LEU A 416 3.66 -10.46 -12.01
N TRP A 417 3.39 -9.97 -13.21
CA TRP A 417 2.84 -8.63 -13.45
C TRP A 417 1.37 -8.67 -13.80
N GLU A 418 0.92 -9.77 -14.39
CA GLU A 418 -0.50 -10.08 -14.66
C GLU A 418 -1.10 -11.04 -13.63
N ASP A 419 -0.30 -11.49 -12.67
CA ASP A 419 -0.67 -12.51 -11.72
C ASP A 419 -1.19 -11.89 -10.41
N SER A 420 -2.30 -12.43 -9.90
CA SER A 420 -2.76 -12.18 -8.53
C SER A 420 -1.73 -12.67 -7.50
N PRO A 421 -1.78 -12.19 -6.23
CA PRO A 421 -0.88 -12.68 -5.18
C PRO A 421 -0.88 -14.20 -5.05
N ASP A 422 -2.04 -14.84 -5.20
CA ASP A 422 -2.19 -16.31 -5.20
C ASP A 422 -1.51 -16.97 -6.41
N GLN A 423 -1.57 -16.35 -7.59
CA GLN A 423 -0.90 -16.84 -8.80
C GLN A 423 0.63 -16.71 -8.66
N ILE A 424 1.13 -15.59 -8.14
CA ILE A 424 2.55 -15.40 -7.80
C ILE A 424 3.00 -16.45 -6.78
N GLY A 425 2.26 -16.62 -5.69
CA GLY A 425 2.54 -17.63 -4.67
C GLY A 425 2.60 -19.04 -5.25
N ASN A 426 1.75 -19.35 -6.23
CA ASN A 426 1.79 -20.64 -6.92
C ASN A 426 2.96 -20.76 -7.93
N LYS A 427 3.34 -19.69 -8.63
CA LYS A 427 4.48 -19.71 -9.55
C LYS A 427 5.81 -19.75 -8.82
N LEU A 428 5.94 -19.08 -7.68
CA LEU A 428 7.07 -19.25 -6.78
C LEU A 428 7.29 -20.76 -6.53
N LYS A 429 6.22 -21.57 -6.33
CA LYS A 429 6.32 -23.04 -6.11
C LYS A 429 6.92 -23.85 -7.26
N SER A 430 7.03 -23.27 -8.45
CA SER A 430 7.49 -23.94 -9.68
C SER A 430 8.93 -23.63 -10.10
N LEU A 431 9.61 -22.70 -9.41
CA LEU A 431 10.99 -22.33 -9.73
C LEU A 431 11.96 -23.51 -9.39
N PRO A 432 12.99 -23.80 -10.21
CA PRO A 432 14.03 -24.77 -9.86
C PRO A 432 15.05 -24.17 -8.84
N GLY A 433 15.54 -24.97 -7.89
CA GLY A 433 16.49 -24.50 -6.86
C GLY A 433 15.93 -23.45 -5.89
N SER A 434 14.60 -23.37 -5.81
CA SER A 434 13.91 -22.11 -5.60
C SER A 434 13.64 -21.70 -4.18
N LEU A 435 13.36 -20.40 -4.04
CA LEU A 435 12.92 -19.79 -2.79
C LEU A 435 11.81 -20.62 -2.16
N THR A 436 10.92 -21.19 -2.97
CA THR A 436 9.79 -21.94 -2.47
C THR A 436 10.12 -23.29 -1.86
N ASP A 437 11.13 -24.00 -2.37
CA ASP A 437 11.59 -25.21 -1.70
C ASP A 437 12.14 -24.88 -0.30
N LYS A 438 12.69 -23.68 -0.10
CA LYS A 438 13.10 -23.18 1.22
C LYS A 438 11.95 -22.61 2.07
N LEU A 439 10.85 -22.19 1.44
CA LEU A 439 9.67 -21.64 2.13
C LEU A 439 8.66 -22.72 2.57
N ARG A 440 8.68 -23.92 1.98
CA ARG A 440 7.97 -25.10 2.49
C ARG A 440 8.44 -25.44 3.90
#